data_AF-A0A2E7H0V0-F1
#
_entry.id   AF-A0A2E7H0V0-F1
#
_cell.length_a   1.000
_cell.length_b   1.000
_cell.length_c   1.000
_cell.angle_alpha   90.00
_cell.angle_beta   90.00
_cell.angle_gamma   90.00
#
_symmetry.space_group_name_H-M   'P 1'
#
loop_
_entity.id
_entity.type
_entity.pdbx_description
1 polymer ?
#
loop_
_entity_poly.entity_id
_entity_poly.type
_entity_poly.pdbx_seq_one_letter_code
_entity_poly.pdbx_strand_id
1 'polypeptide(L)'
;MKAAVMALSGGMDSSSLLLRLIRDGYEVTALSFNYGQKHAVELERAGQLVNYLAQHGHSVRHHVADLRSATALFESNLLSGGNDVPRGHYEEENMKATVVPNRNAMFSSLLYGTALSVAEANGTNVEVVLGVHSGDHAIYPDCRPEFYRALEHAFALGNWDSERISFTLPYLHTDKTGILKDAEVSIDNLGLDFDEVFSRTITSYQPDGDGRSDGSTGSDVERILAFHAVGRVDPLEYIHPWEVVLEAALETERQHLDQHYRENLTELQYYVTRQAGTERAFTGEYWNEKRKGTYRCVCCSTLLFKSTMKFDSGCGWPSFHTEHEEANIVRIEDRSHGMNRTEVRCSTCDAHLGHVFNDGPRAYGGERYCINSASMLFEPDEEDEA
;
A
#
# COMPACT_ATOMS: atom_id res chain seq x y z
N MET A 1 -11.11 -24.83 19.00
CA MET A 1 -10.12 -24.55 17.94
C MET A 1 -10.68 -23.38 17.14
N LYS A 2 -9.86 -22.41 16.73
CA LYS A 2 -10.39 -21.28 15.93
C LYS A 2 -10.64 -21.76 14.50
N ALA A 3 -11.71 -21.32 13.87
CA ALA A 3 -12.04 -21.69 12.49
C ALA A 3 -12.19 -20.42 11.65
N ALA A 4 -11.58 -20.42 10.46
CA ALA A 4 -11.66 -19.32 9.52
C ALA A 4 -12.16 -19.81 8.16
N VAL A 5 -12.99 -18.99 7.53
CA VAL A 5 -13.34 -19.11 6.12
C VAL A 5 -12.77 -17.89 5.39
N MET A 6 -12.06 -18.12 4.29
CA MET A 6 -11.41 -17.03 3.55
C MET A 6 -11.51 -17.21 2.04
N ALA A 7 -11.39 -16.10 1.31
CA ALA A 7 -11.15 -16.14 -0.13
C ALA A 7 -9.66 -16.38 -0.41
N LEU A 8 -9.35 -17.38 -1.22
CA LEU A 8 -8.00 -17.67 -1.71
C LEU A 8 -7.96 -17.47 -3.22
N SER A 9 -7.34 -16.38 -3.68
CA SER A 9 -7.22 -16.11 -5.12
C SER A 9 -5.98 -16.75 -5.75
N GLY A 10 -4.92 -17.01 -4.97
CA GLY A 10 -3.60 -17.38 -5.50
C GLY A 10 -2.69 -16.17 -5.76
N GLY A 11 -3.18 -14.96 -5.47
CA GLY A 11 -2.37 -13.75 -5.40
C GLY A 11 -1.62 -13.61 -4.08
N MET A 12 -0.74 -12.61 -4.03
CA MET A 12 0.13 -12.34 -2.87
C MET A 12 -0.65 -12.17 -1.56
N ASP A 13 -1.71 -11.35 -1.55
CA ASP A 13 -2.37 -10.95 -0.31
C ASP A 13 -3.19 -12.10 0.29
N SER A 14 -3.97 -12.80 -0.54
CA SER A 14 -4.78 -13.93 -0.08
C SER A 14 -3.90 -15.10 0.34
N SER A 15 -2.76 -15.31 -0.32
CA SER A 15 -1.77 -16.30 0.09
C SER A 15 -1.10 -15.93 1.42
N SER A 16 -0.72 -14.66 1.59
CA SER A 16 -0.16 -14.14 2.84
C SER A 16 -1.16 -14.24 4.00
N LEU A 17 -2.43 -13.94 3.75
CA LEU A 17 -3.51 -14.10 4.72
C LEU A 17 -3.69 -15.57 5.14
N LEU A 18 -3.62 -16.50 4.19
CA LEU A 18 -3.71 -17.93 4.50
C LEU A 18 -2.60 -18.34 5.47
N LEU A 19 -1.36 -17.92 5.22
CA LEU A 19 -0.21 -18.20 6.08
C LEU A 19 -0.39 -17.60 7.48
N ARG A 20 -0.84 -16.34 7.56
CA ARG A 20 -1.18 -15.68 8.82
C ARG A 20 -2.19 -16.48 9.63
N LEU A 21 -3.28 -16.93 9.00
CA LEU A 21 -4.33 -17.70 9.70
C LEU A 21 -3.80 -19.03 10.22
N ILE A 22 -2.98 -19.73 9.43
CA ILE A 22 -2.36 -20.99 9.87
C ILE A 22 -1.41 -20.73 11.05
N ARG A 23 -0.56 -19.69 10.96
CA ARG A 23 0.32 -19.25 12.06
C ARG A 23 -0.48 -18.97 13.34
N ASP A 24 -1.61 -18.28 13.21
CA ASP A 24 -2.47 -17.89 14.32
C ASP A 24 -3.33 -19.06 14.86
N GLY A 25 -3.14 -20.27 14.33
CA GLY A 25 -3.75 -21.51 14.83
C GLY A 25 -5.19 -21.75 14.37
N TYR A 26 -5.60 -21.17 13.25
CA TYR A 26 -6.92 -21.40 12.67
C TYR A 26 -6.96 -22.69 11.85
N GLU A 27 -8.06 -23.44 11.97
CA GLU A 27 -8.46 -24.36 10.90
C GLU A 27 -9.06 -23.54 9.75
N VAL A 28 -8.41 -23.59 8.58
CA VAL A 28 -8.80 -22.75 7.45
C VAL A 28 -9.61 -23.55 6.42
N THR A 29 -10.77 -23.02 6.07
CA THR A 29 -11.52 -23.38 4.86
C THR A 29 -11.37 -22.26 3.83
N ALA A 30 -10.62 -22.52 2.76
CA ALA A 30 -10.34 -21.56 1.70
C ALA A 30 -11.25 -21.79 0.49
N LEU A 31 -11.86 -20.71 -0.01
CA LEU A 31 -12.64 -20.73 -1.25
C LEU A 31 -11.91 -19.94 -2.34
N SER A 32 -11.65 -20.58 -3.47
CA SER A 32 -11.28 -19.89 -4.71
C SER A 32 -12.49 -19.78 -5.62
N PHE A 33 -12.59 -18.68 -6.36
CA PHE A 33 -13.73 -18.42 -7.24
C PHE A 33 -13.30 -18.45 -8.70
N ASN A 34 -13.88 -19.37 -9.48
CA ASN A 34 -13.81 -19.35 -10.94
C ASN A 34 -15.04 -18.62 -11.46
N TYR A 35 -14.89 -17.36 -11.83
CA TYR A 35 -15.98 -16.53 -12.32
C TYR A 35 -15.84 -16.19 -13.81
N GLY A 36 -15.00 -16.94 -14.52
CA GLY A 36 -14.72 -16.71 -15.94
C GLY A 36 -13.54 -15.77 -16.18
N GLN A 37 -12.64 -15.61 -15.20
CA GLN A 37 -11.41 -14.85 -15.42
C GLN A 37 -10.59 -15.43 -16.57
N LYS A 38 -9.93 -14.54 -17.34
CA LYS A 38 -9.27 -14.84 -18.63
C LYS A 38 -8.23 -15.96 -18.53
N HIS A 39 -7.52 -16.05 -17.42
CA HIS A 39 -6.50 -17.05 -17.15
C HIS A 39 -6.79 -17.73 -15.81
N ALA A 40 -6.81 -19.07 -15.79
CA ALA A 40 -7.02 -19.86 -14.57
C ALA A 40 -5.72 -20.05 -13.75
N VAL A 41 -4.64 -19.37 -14.14
CA VAL A 41 -3.30 -19.49 -13.52
C VAL A 41 -3.37 -19.19 -12.02
N GLU A 42 -4.12 -18.18 -11.61
CA GLU A 42 -4.39 -17.84 -10.22
C GLU A 42 -4.94 -19.03 -9.40
N LEU A 43 -5.89 -19.78 -9.97
CA LEU A 43 -6.49 -20.95 -9.30
C LEU A 43 -5.49 -22.12 -9.20
N GLU A 44 -4.66 -22.31 -10.23
CA GLU A 44 -3.57 -23.30 -10.20
C GLU A 44 -2.53 -22.94 -9.13
N ARG A 45 -2.14 -21.66 -9.04
CA ARG A 45 -1.24 -21.11 -8.01
C ARG A 45 -1.77 -21.32 -6.61
N ALA A 46 -3.05 -21.01 -6.37
CA ALA A 46 -3.72 -21.29 -5.10
C ALA A 46 -3.63 -22.79 -4.73
N GLY A 47 -3.91 -23.69 -5.68
CA GLY A 47 -3.81 -25.13 -5.47
C GLY A 47 -2.37 -25.61 -5.20
N GLN A 48 -1.38 -25.06 -5.90
CA GLN A 48 0.04 -25.35 -5.68
C GLN A 48 0.49 -24.96 -4.27
N LEU A 49 0.08 -23.79 -3.77
CA LEU A 49 0.37 -23.35 -2.42
C LEU A 49 -0.27 -24.27 -1.37
N VAL A 50 -1.55 -24.62 -1.54
CA VAL A 50 -2.26 -25.55 -0.63
C VAL A 50 -1.56 -26.90 -0.57
N ASN A 51 -1.13 -27.43 -1.72
CA ASN A 51 -0.38 -28.69 -1.78
C ASN A 51 0.98 -28.59 -1.06
N TYR A 52 1.70 -27.48 -1.25
CA TYR A 52 2.96 -27.23 -0.57
C TYR A 52 2.78 -27.16 0.95
N LEU A 53 1.75 -26.46 1.42
CA LEU A 53 1.40 -26.40 2.85
C LEU A 53 1.07 -27.79 3.42
N ALA A 54 0.31 -28.59 2.69
CA ALA A 54 -0.02 -29.96 3.11
C ALA A 54 1.22 -30.86 3.23
N GLN A 55 2.19 -30.72 2.32
CA GLN A 55 3.47 -31.45 2.38
C GLN A 55 4.31 -31.06 3.61
N HIS A 56 4.10 -29.86 4.15
CA HIS A 56 4.76 -29.34 5.35
C HIS A 56 3.89 -29.46 6.62
N GLY A 57 2.83 -30.27 6.58
CA GLY A 57 2.01 -30.57 7.75
C GLY A 57 0.91 -29.56 8.06
N HIS A 58 0.63 -28.62 7.16
CA HIS A 58 -0.44 -27.63 7.30
C HIS A 58 -1.62 -27.98 6.40
N SER A 59 -2.70 -28.49 6.99
CA SER A 59 -3.91 -28.87 6.25
C SER A 59 -4.84 -27.67 6.04
N VAL A 60 -5.28 -27.46 4.80
CA VAL A 60 -6.26 -26.43 4.42
C VAL A 60 -7.40 -27.10 3.64
N ARG A 61 -8.65 -26.84 4.04
CA ARG A 61 -9.83 -27.28 3.27
C ARG A 61 -10.03 -26.33 2.10
N HIS A 62 -9.56 -26.68 0.91
CA HIS A 62 -9.63 -25.83 -0.28
C HIS A 62 -10.73 -26.28 -1.24
N HIS A 63 -11.61 -25.34 -1.62
CA HIS A 63 -12.65 -25.56 -2.62
C HIS A 63 -12.60 -24.51 -3.72
N VAL A 64 -12.84 -24.92 -4.96
CA VAL A 64 -13.00 -24.01 -6.10
C VAL A 64 -14.48 -23.92 -6.44
N ALA A 65 -15.09 -22.76 -6.21
CA ALA A 65 -16.47 -22.48 -6.56
C ALA A 65 -16.55 -21.97 -8.00
N ASP A 66 -17.31 -22.67 -8.85
CA ASP A 66 -17.57 -22.26 -10.23
C ASP A 66 -18.80 -21.34 -10.30
N LEU A 67 -18.55 -20.08 -10.64
CA LEU A 67 -19.53 -19.00 -10.75
C LEU A 67 -19.73 -18.54 -12.19
N ARG A 68 -19.14 -19.21 -13.19
CA ARG A 68 -19.20 -18.79 -14.60
C ARG A 68 -20.63 -18.63 -15.11
N SER A 69 -21.55 -19.50 -14.68
CA SER A 69 -22.96 -19.43 -15.07
C SER A 69 -23.66 -18.19 -14.50
N ALA A 70 -23.32 -17.80 -13.28
CA ALA A 70 -23.88 -16.61 -12.63
C ALA A 70 -23.26 -15.34 -13.21
N THR A 71 -21.96 -15.32 -13.46
CA THR A 71 -21.28 -14.14 -13.99
C THR A 71 -21.55 -13.88 -15.47
N ALA A 72 -21.93 -14.92 -16.23
CA ALA A 72 -22.44 -14.76 -17.60
C ALA A 72 -23.71 -13.89 -17.70
N LEU A 73 -24.40 -13.63 -16.58
CA LEU A 73 -25.55 -12.72 -16.54
C LEU A 73 -25.15 -11.23 -16.55
N PHE A 74 -23.89 -10.91 -16.26
CA PHE A 74 -23.41 -9.54 -16.24
C PHE A 74 -22.88 -9.15 -17.62
N GLU A 75 -23.40 -8.05 -18.19
CA GLU A 75 -22.77 -7.38 -19.33
C GLU A 75 -21.43 -6.78 -18.86
N SER A 76 -20.32 -7.47 -19.07
CA SER A 76 -18.98 -6.95 -18.76
C SER A 76 -18.00 -7.23 -19.91
N ASN A 77 -17.18 -6.23 -20.23
CA ASN A 77 -16.14 -6.27 -21.27
C ASN A 77 -15.05 -7.34 -21.02
N LEU A 78 -15.09 -8.05 -19.89
CA LEU A 78 -14.22 -9.19 -19.58
C LEU A 78 -14.68 -10.51 -20.19
N LEU A 79 -15.95 -10.64 -20.58
CA LEU A 79 -16.51 -11.86 -21.18
C LEU A 79 -16.51 -11.84 -22.72
N SER A 80 -16.43 -10.66 -23.32
CA SER A 80 -16.32 -10.43 -24.76
C SER A 80 -15.07 -9.60 -25.04
N GLY A 81 -14.04 -10.26 -25.60
CA GLY A 81 -12.69 -9.70 -25.71
C GLY A 81 -12.60 -8.31 -26.34
N GLY A 82 -11.76 -7.47 -25.72
CA GLY A 82 -11.24 -6.24 -26.30
C GLY A 82 -11.29 -5.05 -25.33
N ASN A 83 -10.17 -4.80 -24.64
CA ASN A 83 -9.47 -3.52 -24.51
C ASN A 83 -8.24 -3.71 -23.58
N ASP A 84 -7.17 -2.95 -23.83
CA ASP A 84 -5.90 -3.02 -23.09
C ASP A 84 -6.12 -2.91 -21.57
N VAL A 85 -5.54 -3.83 -20.78
CA VAL A 85 -5.47 -3.61 -19.33
C VAL A 85 -4.56 -2.40 -19.12
N PRO A 86 -4.96 -1.44 -18.27
CA PRO A 86 -4.18 -0.26 -17.98
C PRO A 86 -2.76 -0.64 -17.54
N ARG A 87 -1.75 -0.04 -18.18
CA ARG A 87 -0.35 -0.15 -17.78
C ARG A 87 0.03 1.06 -16.94
N GLY A 88 0.90 0.87 -15.95
CA GLY A 88 1.25 1.92 -15.00
C GLY A 88 0.41 1.90 -13.72
N HIS A 89 0.31 3.04 -13.04
CA HIS A 89 -0.37 3.18 -11.75
C HIS A 89 -1.89 3.14 -11.84
N TYR A 90 -2.54 2.71 -10.73
CA TYR A 90 -3.99 2.56 -10.64
C TYR A 90 -4.73 3.90 -10.72
N GLU A 91 -5.15 4.32 -11.92
CA GLU A 91 -6.04 5.49 -12.08
C GLU A 91 -7.53 5.06 -12.19
N GLU A 92 -8.42 5.73 -11.45
CA GLU A 92 -9.84 5.39 -11.27
C GLU A 92 -10.64 5.21 -12.58
N GLU A 93 -10.34 5.98 -13.63
CA GLU A 93 -11.11 5.96 -14.88
C GLU A 93 -10.88 4.69 -15.71
N ASN A 94 -9.68 4.13 -15.62
CA ASN A 94 -9.23 2.99 -16.39
C ASN A 94 -9.75 1.65 -15.82
N MET A 95 -10.13 1.62 -14.54
CA MET A 95 -10.56 0.40 -13.83
C MET A 95 -12.06 0.10 -13.93
N LYS A 96 -12.94 1.11 -14.15
CA LYS A 96 -14.39 0.89 -14.29
C LYS A 96 -14.75 -0.12 -15.39
N ALA A 97 -13.90 -0.28 -16.40
CA ALA A 97 -14.11 -1.19 -17.52
C ALA A 97 -13.82 -2.68 -17.20
N THR A 98 -13.12 -2.99 -16.09
CA THR A 98 -12.69 -4.36 -15.72
C THR A 98 -13.36 -4.88 -14.44
N VAL A 99 -14.28 -4.13 -13.84
CA VAL A 99 -14.96 -4.56 -12.63
C VAL A 99 -16.21 -5.37 -12.99
N VAL A 100 -16.25 -6.63 -12.55
CA VAL A 100 -17.50 -7.40 -12.55
C VAL A 100 -18.42 -6.79 -11.48
N PRO A 101 -19.59 -6.25 -11.84
CA PRO A 101 -20.48 -5.61 -10.87
C PRO A 101 -20.81 -6.57 -9.73
N ASN A 102 -20.78 -6.07 -8.49
CA ASN A 102 -21.22 -6.79 -7.30
C ASN A 102 -20.45 -8.10 -6.97
N ARG A 103 -19.24 -8.27 -7.53
CA ARG A 103 -18.39 -9.46 -7.34
C ARG A 103 -18.09 -9.74 -5.87
N ASN A 104 -17.61 -8.74 -5.12
CA ASN A 104 -17.23 -8.95 -3.72
C ASN A 104 -18.43 -9.26 -2.82
N ALA A 105 -19.62 -8.75 -3.14
CA ALA A 105 -20.84 -9.13 -2.43
C ALA A 105 -21.19 -10.62 -2.66
N MET A 106 -21.10 -11.09 -3.91
CA MET A 106 -21.33 -12.50 -4.24
C MET A 106 -20.34 -13.41 -3.50
N PHE A 107 -19.06 -13.05 -3.51
CA PHE A 107 -18.03 -13.82 -2.82
C PHE A 107 -18.26 -13.84 -1.32
N SER A 108 -18.57 -12.68 -0.74
CA SER A 108 -18.87 -12.54 0.70
C SER A 108 -20.08 -13.38 1.10
N SER A 109 -21.11 -13.44 0.25
CA SER A 109 -22.29 -14.28 0.48
C SER A 109 -21.93 -15.77 0.55
N LEU A 110 -21.09 -16.26 -0.39
CA LEU A 110 -20.64 -17.65 -0.41
C LEU A 110 -19.72 -17.99 0.76
N LEU A 111 -18.82 -17.07 1.13
CA LEU A 111 -17.96 -17.22 2.30
C LEU A 111 -18.81 -17.28 3.58
N TYR A 112 -19.79 -16.40 3.72
CA TYR A 112 -20.69 -16.38 4.87
C TYR A 112 -21.51 -17.66 4.99
N GLY A 113 -22.13 -18.12 3.89
CA GLY A 113 -22.87 -19.39 3.87
C GLY A 113 -21.98 -20.60 4.20
N THR A 114 -20.73 -20.59 3.73
CA THR A 114 -19.74 -21.61 4.08
C THR A 114 -19.36 -21.53 5.56
N ALA A 115 -19.22 -20.33 6.11
CA ALA A 115 -18.92 -20.12 7.52
C ALA A 115 -20.04 -20.63 8.42
N LEU A 116 -21.31 -20.39 8.07
CA LEU A 116 -22.47 -20.98 8.75
C LEU A 116 -22.42 -22.51 8.72
N SER A 117 -22.15 -23.10 7.55
CA SER A 117 -22.06 -24.56 7.43
C SER A 117 -20.93 -25.16 8.26
N VAL A 118 -19.76 -24.51 8.29
CA VAL A 118 -18.60 -24.91 9.10
C VAL A 118 -18.91 -24.74 10.60
N ALA A 119 -19.56 -23.64 10.98
CA ALA A 119 -19.96 -23.38 12.36
C ALA A 119 -20.89 -24.50 12.84
N GLU A 120 -21.93 -24.81 12.07
CA GLU A 120 -22.90 -25.84 12.42
C GLU A 120 -22.26 -27.23 12.52
N ALA A 121 -21.48 -27.63 11.52
CA ALA A 121 -20.84 -28.94 11.50
C ALA A 121 -19.88 -29.17 12.69
N ASN A 122 -19.20 -28.11 13.16
CA ASN A 122 -18.14 -28.21 14.15
C ASN A 122 -18.53 -27.70 15.54
N GLY A 123 -19.72 -27.11 15.72
CA GLY A 123 -20.13 -26.51 16.99
C GLY A 123 -19.22 -25.37 17.48
N THR A 124 -18.55 -24.65 16.57
CA THR A 124 -17.61 -23.55 16.88
C THR A 124 -18.04 -22.21 16.27
N ASN A 125 -17.48 -21.11 16.76
CA ASN A 125 -17.55 -19.81 16.08
C ASN A 125 -16.59 -19.80 14.89
N VAL A 126 -16.95 -19.09 13.82
CA VAL A 126 -16.17 -19.02 12.58
C VAL A 126 -15.98 -17.57 12.17
N GLU A 127 -14.74 -17.22 11.81
CA GLU A 127 -14.42 -15.90 11.27
C GLU A 127 -14.37 -15.95 9.74
N VAL A 128 -15.07 -15.03 9.08
CA VAL A 128 -14.89 -14.74 7.66
C VAL A 128 -13.78 -13.71 7.53
N VAL A 129 -12.65 -14.13 6.98
CA VAL A 129 -11.45 -13.29 6.92
C VAL A 129 -11.11 -12.96 5.46
N LEU A 130 -10.94 -11.67 5.18
CA LEU A 130 -10.72 -11.17 3.83
C LEU A 130 -9.41 -10.37 3.75
N GLY A 131 -8.63 -10.61 2.69
CA GLY A 131 -7.32 -9.98 2.46
C GLY A 131 -7.38 -8.58 1.86
N VAL A 132 -8.40 -7.79 2.21
CA VAL A 132 -8.60 -6.42 1.69
C VAL A 132 -7.64 -5.46 2.39
N HIS A 133 -7.00 -4.58 1.62
CA HIS A 133 -5.94 -3.72 2.13
C HIS A 133 -6.13 -2.22 1.81
N SER A 134 -5.23 -1.37 2.33
CA SER A 134 -5.39 0.10 2.30
C SER A 134 -5.56 0.68 0.89
N GLY A 135 -4.83 0.14 -0.09
CA GLY A 135 -4.95 0.49 -1.51
C GLY A 135 -6.30 0.15 -2.13
N ASP A 136 -6.96 -0.93 -1.68
CA ASP A 136 -8.23 -1.37 -2.26
C ASP A 136 -9.38 -0.40 -1.99
N HIS A 137 -9.46 0.21 -0.81
CA HIS A 137 -10.61 1.05 -0.43
C HIS A 137 -10.61 2.44 -1.06
N ALA A 138 -9.42 2.95 -1.36
CA ALA A 138 -9.25 4.21 -2.06
C ALA A 138 -9.91 4.13 -3.45
N ILE A 139 -9.85 2.95 -4.08
CA ILE A 139 -10.24 2.74 -5.47
C ILE A 139 -11.62 2.05 -5.57
N TYR A 140 -11.90 1.05 -4.73
CA TYR A 140 -13.08 0.19 -4.87
C TYR A 140 -14.10 0.40 -3.74
N PRO A 141 -15.35 0.78 -4.07
CA PRO A 141 -16.38 0.97 -3.05
C PRO A 141 -16.78 -0.35 -2.36
N ASP A 142 -16.68 -1.49 -3.06
CA ASP A 142 -17.01 -2.83 -2.56
C ASP A 142 -15.86 -3.51 -1.81
N CYS A 143 -14.78 -2.77 -1.56
CA CYS A 143 -13.76 -3.15 -0.60
C CYS A 143 -13.97 -2.42 0.73
N ARG A 144 -14.65 -1.27 0.79
CA ARG A 144 -14.71 -0.38 1.98
C ARG A 144 -15.21 -1.07 3.27
N PRO A 145 -14.67 -0.75 4.46
CA PRO A 145 -15.16 -1.32 5.71
C PRO A 145 -16.65 -1.01 5.97
N GLU A 146 -17.18 0.12 5.50
CA GLU A 146 -18.61 0.44 5.53
C GLU A 146 -19.44 -0.59 4.75
N PHE A 147 -18.93 -1.02 3.60
CA PHE A 147 -19.59 -2.00 2.75
C PHE A 147 -19.63 -3.38 3.43
N TYR A 148 -18.51 -3.85 3.98
CA TYR A 148 -18.48 -5.12 4.70
C TYR A 148 -19.33 -5.12 5.97
N ARG A 149 -19.37 -4.00 6.71
CA ARG A 149 -20.29 -3.84 7.85
C ARG A 149 -21.75 -3.92 7.43
N ALA A 150 -22.11 -3.30 6.30
CA ALA A 150 -23.45 -3.38 5.76
C ALA A 150 -23.82 -4.81 5.31
N LEU A 151 -22.90 -5.53 4.67
CA LEU A 151 -23.09 -6.94 4.30
C LEU A 151 -23.23 -7.84 5.52
N GLU A 152 -22.35 -7.72 6.50
CA GLU A 152 -22.40 -8.49 7.75
C GLU A 152 -23.75 -8.29 8.45
N HIS A 153 -24.22 -7.05 8.55
CA HIS A 153 -25.53 -6.74 9.12
C HIS A 153 -26.67 -7.41 8.32
N ALA A 154 -26.65 -7.29 6.99
CA ALA A 154 -27.68 -7.88 6.14
C ALA A 154 -27.70 -9.41 6.24
N PHE A 155 -26.52 -10.05 6.24
CA PHE A 155 -26.40 -11.50 6.37
C PHE A 155 -26.83 -11.99 7.76
N ALA A 156 -26.50 -11.24 8.81
CA ALA A 156 -26.89 -11.59 10.17
C ALA A 156 -28.41 -11.57 10.39
N LEU A 157 -29.12 -10.61 9.76
CA LEU A 157 -30.58 -10.56 9.79
C LEU A 157 -31.24 -11.71 9.00
N GLY A 158 -30.58 -12.18 7.94
CA GLY A 158 -31.13 -13.16 7.00
C GLY A 158 -30.92 -14.62 7.37
N ASN A 159 -30.10 -14.92 8.38
CA ASN A 159 -29.70 -16.29 8.72
C ASN A 159 -29.82 -16.56 10.22
N TRP A 160 -30.17 -17.81 10.55
CA TRP A 160 -30.10 -18.32 11.91
C TRP A 160 -28.64 -18.53 12.33
N ASP A 161 -28.39 -18.48 13.65
CA ASP A 161 -27.07 -18.69 14.26
C ASP A 161 -25.98 -17.74 13.77
N SER A 162 -26.38 -16.56 13.27
CA SER A 162 -25.49 -15.55 12.71
C SER A 162 -24.54 -14.94 13.74
N GLU A 163 -24.89 -15.00 15.03
CA GLU A 163 -24.04 -14.57 16.15
C GLU A 163 -22.75 -15.40 16.28
N ARG A 164 -22.67 -16.54 15.59
CA ARG A 164 -21.48 -17.41 15.55
C ARG A 164 -20.49 -17.01 14.46
N ILE A 165 -20.86 -16.05 13.60
CA ILE A 165 -20.07 -15.59 12.46
C ILE A 165 -19.66 -14.14 12.67
N SER A 166 -18.43 -13.81 12.29
CA SER A 166 -17.91 -12.42 12.31
C SER A 166 -17.00 -12.15 11.11
N PHE A 167 -16.88 -10.89 10.69
CA PHE A 167 -15.96 -10.47 9.63
C PHE A 167 -14.68 -9.84 10.20
N THR A 168 -13.53 -10.21 9.62
CA THR A 168 -12.22 -9.65 9.99
C THR A 168 -11.45 -9.21 8.74
N LEU A 169 -10.93 -7.97 8.76
CA LEU A 169 -10.16 -7.35 7.67
C LEU A 169 -8.75 -7.00 8.18
N PRO A 170 -7.83 -7.98 8.32
CA PRO A 170 -6.56 -7.78 9.00
C PRO A 170 -5.60 -6.82 8.30
N TYR A 171 -5.80 -6.58 7.00
CA TYR A 171 -4.92 -5.74 6.18
C TYR A 171 -5.49 -4.34 5.87
N LEU A 172 -6.64 -3.97 6.46
CA LEU A 172 -7.35 -2.67 6.26
C LEU A 172 -6.42 -1.45 6.18
N HIS A 173 -5.42 -1.41 7.07
CA HIS A 173 -4.56 -0.26 7.32
C HIS A 173 -3.10 -0.53 6.96
N THR A 174 -2.83 -1.54 6.14
CA THR A 174 -1.49 -1.90 5.71
C THR A 174 -1.40 -1.97 4.19
N ASP A 175 -0.21 -1.69 3.67
CA ASP A 175 0.11 -1.74 2.24
C ASP A 175 0.72 -3.10 1.87
N LYS A 176 1.08 -3.28 0.59
CA LYS A 176 1.71 -4.51 0.11
C LYS A 176 2.99 -4.86 0.87
N THR A 177 3.80 -3.87 1.21
CA THR A 177 5.03 -4.06 1.98
C THR A 177 4.73 -4.62 3.37
N GLY A 178 3.71 -4.09 4.05
CA GLY A 178 3.27 -4.60 5.34
C GLY A 178 2.68 -6.01 5.28
N ILE A 179 1.91 -6.33 4.23
CA ILE A 179 1.43 -7.70 3.97
C ILE A 179 2.61 -8.67 3.81
N LEU A 180 3.62 -8.28 3.02
CA LEU A 180 4.78 -9.12 2.77
C LEU A 180 5.60 -9.35 4.05
N LYS A 181 5.76 -8.32 4.89
CA LYS A 181 6.40 -8.46 6.22
C LYS A 181 5.62 -9.38 7.16
N ASP A 182 4.29 -9.31 7.18
CA ASP A 182 3.47 -10.25 7.97
C ASP A 182 3.59 -11.68 7.43
N ALA A 183 3.74 -11.84 6.12
CA ALA A 183 3.99 -13.13 5.50
C ALA A 183 5.38 -13.69 5.86
N GLU A 184 6.45 -12.88 5.86
CA GLU A 184 7.78 -13.28 6.32
C GLU A 184 7.72 -13.86 7.74
N VAL A 185 7.09 -13.13 8.66
CA VAL A 185 6.91 -13.60 10.05
C VAL A 185 6.12 -14.91 10.10
N SER A 186 5.12 -15.07 9.24
CA SER A 186 4.30 -16.28 9.17
C SER A 186 5.06 -17.48 8.61
N ILE A 187 5.83 -17.28 7.55
CA ILE A 187 6.66 -18.29 6.91
C ILE A 187 7.72 -18.79 7.88
N ASP A 188 8.41 -17.88 8.58
CA ASP A 188 9.41 -18.21 9.59
C ASP A 188 8.80 -19.02 10.75
N ASN A 189 7.64 -18.62 11.25
CA ASN A 189 6.95 -19.35 12.33
C ASN A 189 6.49 -20.75 11.91
N LEU A 190 6.09 -20.90 10.65
CA LEU A 190 5.61 -22.17 10.10
C LEU A 190 6.77 -23.07 9.63
N GLY A 191 8.01 -22.56 9.60
CA GLY A 191 9.16 -23.31 9.10
C GLY A 191 9.08 -23.61 7.60
N LEU A 192 8.48 -22.70 6.84
CA LEU A 192 8.32 -22.79 5.39
C LEU A 192 9.45 -22.06 4.67
N ASP A 193 9.63 -22.36 3.39
CA ASP A 193 10.56 -21.63 2.52
C ASP A 193 9.84 -20.47 1.83
N PHE A 194 10.40 -19.27 1.97
CA PHE A 194 9.79 -18.05 1.45
C PHE A 194 9.70 -18.04 -0.07
N ASP A 195 10.74 -18.49 -0.75
CA ASP A 195 10.83 -18.45 -2.21
C ASP A 195 9.89 -19.50 -2.82
N GLU A 196 9.77 -20.68 -2.18
CA GLU A 196 8.79 -21.70 -2.56
C GLU A 196 7.36 -21.21 -2.38
N VAL A 197 7.05 -20.47 -1.30
CA VAL A 197 5.71 -19.91 -1.11
C VAL A 197 5.39 -18.88 -2.19
N PHE A 198 6.25 -17.88 -2.39
CA PHE A 198 5.92 -16.75 -3.26
C PHE A 198 6.09 -17.01 -4.76
N SER A 199 6.92 -17.98 -5.16
CA SER A 199 6.95 -18.48 -6.56
C SER A 199 5.65 -19.16 -6.99
N ARG A 200 4.82 -19.59 -6.02
CA ARG A 200 3.48 -20.16 -6.23
C ARG A 200 2.37 -19.12 -6.15
N THR A 201 2.69 -17.84 -6.23
CA THR A 201 1.69 -16.76 -6.24
C THR A 201 1.75 -15.96 -7.53
N ILE A 202 0.64 -15.37 -7.95
CA ILE A 202 0.61 -14.50 -9.12
C ILE A 202 -0.36 -13.33 -8.90
N THR A 203 0.10 -12.12 -9.21
CA THR A 203 -0.69 -10.90 -9.03
C THR A 203 -1.02 -10.20 -10.38
N SER A 204 -0.34 -10.59 -11.46
CA SER A 204 -0.53 -9.98 -12.78
C SER A 204 -1.91 -10.24 -13.36
N TYR A 205 -2.53 -9.20 -13.94
CA TYR A 205 -3.76 -9.31 -14.72
C TYR A 205 -3.53 -9.65 -16.20
N GLN A 206 -2.28 -9.64 -16.68
CA GLN A 206 -1.92 -9.96 -18.05
C GLN A 206 -0.72 -10.93 -18.13
N PRO A 207 -0.82 -12.15 -17.58
CA PRO A 207 0.23 -13.13 -17.78
C PRO A 207 0.33 -13.53 -19.27
N ASP A 208 1.53 -13.95 -19.69
CA ASP A 208 1.76 -14.56 -20.99
C ASP A 208 1.13 -15.97 -21.10
N GLY A 209 1.33 -16.63 -22.25
CA GLY A 209 0.82 -17.99 -22.48
C GLY A 209 1.36 -19.05 -21.51
N ASP A 210 2.48 -18.78 -20.86
CA ASP A 210 3.14 -19.65 -19.88
C ASP A 210 2.83 -19.25 -18.43
N GLY A 211 2.00 -18.21 -18.23
CA GLY A 211 1.61 -17.74 -16.91
C GLY A 211 2.61 -16.75 -16.26
N ARG A 212 3.55 -16.19 -17.02
CA ARG A 212 4.57 -15.26 -16.52
C ARG A 212 4.12 -13.81 -16.64
N SER A 213 4.51 -12.99 -15.68
CA SER A 213 4.22 -11.55 -15.67
C SER A 213 5.24 -10.77 -16.50
N ASP A 214 4.79 -9.75 -17.23
CA ASP A 214 5.67 -8.79 -17.90
C ASP A 214 6.17 -7.66 -16.97
N GLY A 215 5.61 -7.57 -15.76
CA GLY A 215 6.00 -6.60 -14.74
C GLY A 215 5.38 -5.20 -14.91
N SER A 216 4.46 -5.00 -15.87
CA SER A 216 4.03 -3.66 -16.29
C SER A 216 2.62 -3.23 -15.85
N THR A 217 1.81 -4.15 -15.33
CA THR A 217 0.48 -3.80 -14.80
C THR A 217 0.61 -3.14 -13.41
N GLY A 218 -0.37 -2.35 -13.00
CA GLY A 218 -0.34 -1.69 -11.67
C GLY A 218 -0.12 -2.68 -10.52
N SER A 219 -0.75 -3.85 -10.58
CA SER A 219 -0.59 -4.92 -9.58
C SER A 219 0.81 -5.52 -9.59
N ASP A 220 1.45 -5.59 -10.76
CA ASP A 220 2.83 -6.06 -10.88
C ASP A 220 3.80 -5.05 -10.27
N VAL A 221 3.62 -3.76 -10.58
CA VAL A 221 4.43 -2.66 -10.05
C VAL A 221 4.36 -2.64 -8.52
N GLU A 222 3.17 -2.68 -7.93
CA GLU A 222 3.01 -2.72 -6.47
C GLU A 222 3.73 -3.92 -5.83
N ARG A 223 3.60 -5.10 -6.43
CA ARG A 223 4.27 -6.31 -5.95
C ARG A 223 5.79 -6.15 -6.02
N ILE A 224 6.33 -5.76 -7.18
CA ILE A 224 7.77 -5.57 -7.39
C ILE A 224 8.34 -4.58 -6.37
N LEU A 225 7.67 -3.43 -6.18
CA LEU A 225 8.09 -2.42 -5.21
C LEU A 225 8.03 -2.93 -3.77
N ALA A 226 7.04 -3.76 -3.41
CA ALA A 226 6.95 -4.36 -2.08
C ALA A 226 8.12 -5.33 -1.80
N PHE A 227 8.47 -6.19 -2.77
CA PHE A 227 9.64 -7.09 -2.65
C PHE A 227 10.94 -6.29 -2.55
N HIS A 228 11.09 -5.24 -3.36
CA HIS A 228 12.23 -4.34 -3.27
C HIS A 228 12.33 -3.64 -1.92
N ALA A 229 11.21 -3.17 -1.38
CA ALA A 229 11.14 -2.46 -0.09
C ALA A 229 11.52 -3.36 1.11
N VAL A 230 11.31 -4.67 1.03
CA VAL A 230 11.81 -5.64 2.02
C VAL A 230 13.23 -6.15 1.71
N GLY A 231 13.86 -5.65 0.66
CA GLY A 231 15.24 -5.99 0.28
C GLY A 231 15.38 -7.38 -0.35
N ARG A 232 14.32 -7.90 -0.99
CA ARG A 232 14.31 -9.23 -1.63
C ARG A 232 14.06 -9.14 -3.12
N VAL A 233 14.57 -10.15 -3.83
CA VAL A 233 14.17 -10.45 -5.21
C VAL A 233 12.84 -11.19 -5.16
N ASP A 234 11.87 -10.80 -5.98
CA ASP A 234 10.63 -11.55 -6.08
C ASP A 234 10.88 -12.92 -6.75
N PRO A 235 10.52 -14.04 -6.11
CA PRO A 235 10.73 -15.39 -6.64
C PRO A 235 9.76 -15.76 -7.77
N LEU A 236 8.80 -14.90 -8.12
CA LEU A 236 7.98 -15.08 -9.32
C LEU A 236 8.84 -15.05 -10.59
N GLU A 237 8.54 -15.95 -11.54
CA GLU A 237 9.16 -15.92 -12.86
C GLU A 237 8.52 -14.83 -13.74
N TYR A 238 9.31 -13.80 -14.03
CA TYR A 238 8.96 -12.73 -14.97
C TYR A 238 9.45 -13.04 -16.40
N ILE A 239 8.83 -12.39 -17.39
CA ILE A 239 9.28 -12.45 -18.79
C ILE A 239 10.67 -11.83 -18.96
N HIS A 240 10.97 -10.80 -18.18
CA HIS A 240 12.25 -10.09 -18.17
C HIS A 240 13.00 -10.33 -16.85
N PRO A 241 14.34 -10.20 -16.82
CA PRO A 241 15.11 -10.30 -15.57
C PRO A 241 14.63 -9.33 -14.49
N TRP A 242 14.81 -9.70 -13.22
CA TRP A 242 14.38 -8.92 -12.06
C TRP A 242 14.84 -7.46 -12.12
N GLU A 243 16.10 -7.21 -12.49
CA GLU A 243 16.67 -5.86 -12.54
C GLU A 243 15.92 -4.97 -13.54
N VAL A 244 15.45 -5.54 -14.65
CA VAL A 244 14.73 -4.82 -15.71
C VAL A 244 13.32 -4.47 -15.26
N VAL A 245 12.60 -5.43 -14.68
CA VAL A 245 11.23 -5.18 -14.19
C VAL A 245 11.23 -4.25 -12.98
N LEU A 246 12.24 -4.34 -12.11
CA LEU A 246 12.42 -3.44 -10.97
C LEU A 246 12.70 -2.02 -11.43
N GLU A 247 13.62 -1.81 -12.38
CA GLU A 247 13.91 -0.48 -12.92
C GLU A 247 12.65 0.15 -13.54
N ALA A 248 11.88 -0.64 -14.31
CA ALA A 248 10.62 -0.18 -14.89
C ALA A 248 9.56 0.16 -13.83
N ALA A 249 9.43 -0.64 -12.77
CA ALA A 249 8.51 -0.38 -11.67
C ALA A 249 8.88 0.89 -10.89
N LEU A 250 10.18 1.09 -10.60
CA LEU A 250 10.68 2.30 -9.94
C LEU A 250 10.47 3.56 -10.79
N GLU A 251 10.67 3.46 -12.11
CA GLU A 251 10.38 4.55 -13.04
C GLU A 251 8.89 4.91 -13.04
N THR A 252 8.05 3.88 -13.09
CA THR A 252 6.58 4.02 -13.06
C THR A 252 6.11 4.73 -11.78
N GLU A 253 6.63 4.32 -10.62
CA GLU A 253 6.40 4.99 -9.33
C GLU A 253 6.86 6.44 -9.35
N ARG A 254 8.06 6.71 -9.87
CA ARG A 254 8.58 8.07 -9.94
C ARG A 254 7.69 8.97 -10.78
N GLN A 255 7.19 8.49 -11.91
CA GLN A 255 6.31 9.26 -12.80
C GLN A 255 4.96 9.55 -12.14
N HIS A 256 4.35 8.55 -11.50
CA HIS A 256 3.10 8.72 -10.77
C HIS A 256 3.24 9.72 -9.61
N LEU A 257 4.29 9.59 -8.79
CA LEU A 257 4.56 10.55 -7.74
C LEU A 257 4.80 11.97 -8.29
N ASP A 258 5.53 12.12 -9.39
CA ASP A 258 5.74 13.44 -10.02
C ASP A 258 4.42 14.07 -10.46
N GLN A 259 3.54 13.30 -11.12
CA GLN A 259 2.21 13.75 -11.51
C GLN A 259 1.38 14.13 -10.30
N HIS A 260 1.34 13.29 -9.26
CA HIS A 260 0.66 13.58 -8.00
C HIS A 260 1.13 14.90 -7.40
N TYR A 261 2.44 15.15 -7.36
CA TYR A 261 2.98 16.42 -6.84
C TYR A 261 2.63 17.62 -7.73
N ARG A 262 2.60 17.47 -9.06
CA ARG A 262 2.19 18.56 -9.97
C ARG A 262 0.72 18.95 -9.80
N GLU A 263 -0.14 17.97 -9.48
CA GLU A 263 -1.57 18.20 -9.30
C GLU A 263 -1.90 18.79 -7.91
N ASN A 264 -1.13 18.43 -6.89
CA ASN A 264 -1.43 18.79 -5.49
C ASN A 264 -0.58 19.95 -4.93
N LEU A 265 0.53 20.31 -5.58
CA LEU A 265 1.38 21.43 -5.15
C LEU A 265 1.19 22.65 -6.05
N THR A 266 1.35 23.84 -5.47
CA THR A 266 1.50 25.06 -6.27
C THR A 266 2.79 25.02 -7.09
N GLU A 267 2.87 25.81 -8.17
CA GLU A 267 4.07 25.88 -9.02
C GLU A 267 5.35 26.19 -8.21
N LEU A 268 5.26 27.09 -7.22
CA LEU A 268 6.39 27.44 -6.36
C LEU A 268 6.78 26.28 -5.43
N GLN A 269 5.80 25.61 -4.81
CA GLN A 269 6.06 24.46 -3.95
C GLN A 269 6.71 23.32 -4.74
N TYR A 270 6.21 23.02 -5.94
CA TYR A 270 6.80 22.01 -6.82
C TYR A 270 8.23 22.39 -7.27
N TYR A 271 8.42 23.64 -7.71
CA TYR A 271 9.75 24.16 -8.07
C TYR A 271 10.76 24.03 -6.93
N VAL A 272 10.37 24.42 -5.72
CA VAL A 272 11.24 24.33 -4.54
C VAL A 272 11.49 22.86 -4.18
N THR A 273 10.45 22.06 -3.98
CA THR A 273 10.57 20.73 -3.36
C THR A 273 11.04 19.65 -4.31
N ARG A 274 10.68 19.70 -5.59
CA ARG A 274 11.02 18.65 -6.58
C ARG A 274 12.11 19.06 -7.55
N GLN A 275 12.31 20.36 -7.79
CA GLN A 275 13.35 20.87 -8.70
C GLN A 275 14.54 21.52 -7.96
N ALA A 276 14.59 21.39 -6.63
CA ALA A 276 15.61 22.00 -5.77
C ALA A 276 15.76 23.51 -5.99
N GLY A 277 14.63 24.18 -6.25
CA GLY A 277 14.54 25.62 -6.36
C GLY A 277 14.68 26.33 -5.01
N THR A 278 14.91 27.63 -5.03
CA THR A 278 14.94 28.47 -3.82
C THR A 278 13.97 29.64 -3.99
N GLU A 279 13.07 29.83 -3.02
CA GLU A 279 12.16 30.98 -3.01
C GLU A 279 12.95 32.28 -2.81
N ARG A 280 12.38 33.43 -3.20
CA ARG A 280 13.06 34.71 -3.02
C ARG A 280 13.08 35.13 -1.55
N ALA A 281 14.19 35.72 -1.10
CA ALA A 281 14.29 36.28 0.24
C ALA A 281 13.19 37.30 0.53
N PHE A 282 12.65 37.27 1.74
CA PHE A 282 11.61 38.16 2.28
C PHE A 282 10.26 38.08 1.56
N THR A 283 10.01 37.01 0.79
CA THR A 283 8.71 36.82 0.11
C THR A 283 7.93 35.59 0.58
N GLY A 284 8.59 34.58 1.17
CA GLY A 284 7.94 33.35 1.61
C GLY A 284 6.95 33.56 2.77
N GLU A 285 5.89 32.76 2.83
CA GLU A 285 4.83 32.94 3.84
C GLU A 285 5.36 32.95 5.30
N TYR A 286 6.38 32.14 5.58
CA TYR A 286 6.83 31.87 6.95
C TYR A 286 8.11 32.58 7.36
N TRP A 287 8.69 33.45 6.52
CA TRP A 287 9.95 34.13 6.88
C TRP A 287 9.79 34.96 8.17
N ASN A 288 8.67 35.66 8.32
CA ASN A 288 8.37 36.48 9.51
C ASN A 288 7.30 35.87 10.43
N GLU A 289 6.98 34.59 10.29
CA GLU A 289 6.03 33.89 11.17
C GLU A 289 6.60 33.77 12.59
N LYS A 290 5.76 34.05 13.59
CA LYS A 290 6.13 34.11 15.02
C LYS A 290 5.12 33.41 15.95
N ARG A 291 3.99 32.95 15.43
CA ARG A 291 3.00 32.16 16.19
C ARG A 291 3.62 30.85 16.68
N LYS A 292 3.03 30.28 17.74
CA LYS A 292 3.43 28.95 18.19
C LYS A 292 2.77 27.89 17.33
N GLY A 293 3.44 26.75 17.18
CA GLY A 293 3.05 25.75 16.21
C GLY A 293 4.22 24.91 15.70
N THR A 294 3.89 24.07 14.72
CA THR A 294 4.79 23.12 14.08
C THR A 294 4.90 23.35 12.58
N TYR A 295 6.05 22.99 12.00
CA TYR A 295 6.31 23.07 10.57
C TYR A 295 6.46 21.66 10.02
N ARG A 296 5.60 21.31 9.07
CA ARG A 296 5.57 20.00 8.42
C ARG A 296 5.98 20.10 6.96
N CYS A 297 6.53 19.04 6.39
CA CYS A 297 6.82 18.98 4.96
C CYS A 297 5.53 19.13 4.15
N VAL A 298 5.50 20.04 3.17
CA VAL A 298 4.32 20.26 2.33
C VAL A 298 3.95 19.04 1.47
N CYS A 299 4.92 18.17 1.18
CA CYS A 299 4.72 17.00 0.30
C CYS A 299 4.21 15.74 1.03
N CYS A 300 4.52 15.57 2.32
CA CYS A 300 4.24 14.32 3.03
C CYS A 300 3.84 14.52 4.51
N SER A 301 3.70 15.77 4.95
CA SER A 301 3.30 16.15 6.32
C SER A 301 4.22 15.66 7.44
N THR A 302 5.41 15.15 7.11
CA THR A 302 6.44 14.80 8.11
C THR A 302 6.78 16.03 8.95
N LEU A 303 6.80 15.88 10.28
CA LEU A 303 7.18 16.96 11.20
C LEU A 303 8.66 17.29 11.04
N LEU A 304 8.97 18.54 10.66
CA LEU A 304 10.33 18.99 10.38
C LEU A 304 10.90 19.86 11.50
N PHE A 305 10.13 20.85 11.94
CA PHE A 305 10.58 21.86 12.91
C PHE A 305 9.44 22.27 13.86
N LYS A 306 9.80 22.90 14.97
CA LYS A 306 8.87 23.59 15.89
C LYS A 306 9.19 25.08 15.91
N SER A 307 8.17 25.91 16.16
CA SER A 307 8.31 27.37 16.37
C SER A 307 9.37 27.73 17.40
N THR A 308 9.53 26.93 18.47
CA THR A 308 10.57 27.10 19.50
C THR A 308 12.00 26.98 18.97
N MET A 309 12.20 26.35 17.81
CA MET A 309 13.50 26.19 17.14
C MET A 309 13.80 27.34 16.18
N LYS A 310 12.78 28.15 15.84
CA LYS A 310 12.88 29.24 14.88
C LYS A 310 13.55 30.46 15.52
N PHE A 311 14.41 31.13 14.77
CA PHE A 311 15.04 32.38 15.19
C PHE A 311 15.18 33.35 14.02
N ASP A 312 15.36 34.64 14.31
CA ASP A 312 15.61 35.65 13.29
C ASP A 312 17.10 35.71 12.96
N SER A 313 17.46 35.26 11.76
CA SER A 313 18.83 35.32 11.22
C SER A 313 19.08 36.53 10.32
N GLY A 314 18.02 37.29 9.97
CA GLY A 314 18.08 38.34 8.96
C GLY A 314 18.29 37.86 7.52
N CYS A 315 18.30 36.56 7.24
CA CYS A 315 18.58 36.04 5.90
C CYS A 315 17.41 36.21 4.92
N GLY A 316 16.19 36.42 5.41
CA GLY A 316 14.98 36.55 4.60
C GLY A 316 14.24 35.23 4.32
N TRP A 317 14.67 34.12 4.93
CA TRP A 317 13.96 32.84 4.93
C TRP A 317 13.73 32.35 6.36
N PRO A 318 12.74 31.48 6.60
CA PRO A 318 12.65 30.72 7.84
C PRO A 318 14.01 30.13 8.24
N SER A 319 14.43 30.40 9.48
CA SER A 319 15.69 29.94 10.02
C SER A 319 15.47 29.19 11.33
N PHE A 320 15.97 27.96 11.40
CA PHE A 320 15.90 27.11 12.60
C PHE A 320 17.29 26.74 13.07
N HIS A 321 17.50 26.65 14.39
CA HIS A 321 18.81 26.28 14.93
C HIS A 321 19.05 24.76 14.96
N THR A 322 17.98 23.97 14.97
CA THR A 322 17.98 22.50 14.98
C THR A 322 16.74 21.97 14.27
N GLU A 323 16.78 20.72 13.81
CA GLU A 323 15.61 19.96 13.35
C GLU A 323 14.87 19.25 14.49
N HIS A 324 13.65 18.79 14.23
CA HIS A 324 12.96 17.87 15.13
C HIS A 324 13.62 16.49 15.15
N GLU A 325 13.66 15.82 16.30
CA GLU A 325 14.35 14.53 16.46
C GLU A 325 13.79 13.41 15.54
N GLU A 326 12.50 13.49 15.23
CA GLU A 326 11.83 12.54 14.32
C GLU A 326 11.96 12.94 12.83
N ALA A 327 12.44 14.16 12.54
CA ALA A 327 12.51 14.66 11.16
C ALA A 327 13.58 13.93 10.32
N ASN A 328 14.67 13.48 10.96
CA ASN A 328 15.78 12.74 10.37
C ASN A 328 16.26 13.35 9.03
N ILE A 329 16.43 14.67 8.97
CA ILE A 329 16.64 15.39 7.70
C ILE A 329 17.93 14.91 7.03
N VAL A 330 17.81 14.56 5.75
CA VAL A 330 18.92 14.07 4.94
C VAL A 330 19.79 15.24 4.51
N ARG A 331 21.10 15.11 4.69
CA ARG A 331 22.11 16.12 4.34
C ARG A 331 22.88 15.68 3.10
N ILE A 332 22.88 16.52 2.07
CA ILE A 332 23.53 16.24 0.78
C ILE A 332 24.55 17.33 0.49
N GLU A 333 25.75 16.96 0.04
CA GLU A 333 26.76 17.93 -0.37
C GLU A 333 26.32 18.63 -1.66
N ASP A 334 26.18 19.96 -1.60
CA ASP A 334 25.78 20.81 -2.73
C ASP A 334 26.98 21.65 -3.19
N ARG A 335 27.48 21.30 -4.38
CA ARG A 335 28.56 22.02 -5.09
C ARG A 335 28.07 22.86 -6.27
N SER A 336 26.76 23.01 -6.42
CA SER A 336 26.16 23.80 -7.50
C SER A 336 26.52 25.28 -7.40
N HIS A 337 26.49 25.98 -8.53
CA HIS A 337 26.76 27.43 -8.62
C HIS A 337 28.12 27.87 -8.03
N GLY A 338 29.09 26.98 -7.91
CA GLY A 338 30.42 27.28 -7.36
C GLY A 338 30.45 27.52 -5.85
N MET A 339 29.37 27.19 -5.14
CA MET A 339 29.30 27.25 -3.68
C MET A 339 29.59 25.88 -3.07
N ASN A 340 29.99 25.84 -1.80
CA ASN A 340 30.05 24.59 -1.02
C ASN A 340 29.06 24.71 0.13
N ARG A 341 27.91 24.04 0.00
CA ARG A 341 26.80 24.08 0.96
C ARG A 341 26.34 22.67 1.26
N THR A 342 25.51 22.53 2.29
CA THR A 342 24.83 21.27 2.59
C THR A 342 23.35 21.46 2.33
N GLU A 343 22.84 20.83 1.29
CA GLU A 343 21.41 20.72 1.01
C GLU A 343 20.75 19.87 2.10
N VAL A 344 19.53 20.26 2.49
CA VAL A 344 18.69 19.49 3.41
C VAL A 344 17.41 19.03 2.72
N ARG A 345 17.12 17.74 2.82
CA ARG A 345 15.94 17.09 2.25
C ARG A 345 15.11 16.37 3.30
N CYS A 346 13.80 16.30 3.08
CA CYS A 346 12.93 15.46 3.89
C CYS A 346 13.31 13.98 3.69
N SER A 347 13.49 13.24 4.78
CA SER A 347 13.84 11.82 4.74
C SER A 347 12.75 10.92 4.15
N THR A 348 11.50 11.35 4.22
CA THR A 348 10.34 10.54 3.84
C THR A 348 10.04 10.60 2.34
N CYS A 349 10.11 11.79 1.74
CA CYS A 349 9.70 12.01 0.35
C CYS A 349 10.77 12.64 -0.55
N ASP A 350 11.99 12.81 -0.02
CA ASP A 350 13.13 13.43 -0.70
C ASP A 350 12.87 14.88 -1.18
N ALA A 351 11.90 15.57 -0.58
CA ALA A 351 11.62 16.96 -0.90
C ALA A 351 12.79 17.86 -0.49
N HIS A 352 13.27 18.69 -1.41
CA HIS A 352 14.21 19.76 -1.10
C HIS A 352 13.57 20.78 -0.15
N LEU A 353 14.22 20.99 1.00
CA LEU A 353 13.75 21.94 2.01
C LEU A 353 14.54 23.25 1.93
N GLY A 354 15.85 23.17 1.75
CA GLY A 354 16.76 24.31 1.71
C GLY A 354 18.20 23.88 1.99
N HIS A 355 18.91 24.66 2.80
CA HIS A 355 20.31 24.40 3.15
C HIS A 355 20.60 24.60 4.63
N VAL A 356 21.60 23.90 5.16
CA VAL A 356 22.13 24.10 6.51
C VAL A 356 23.52 24.75 6.46
N PHE A 357 23.77 25.67 7.39
CA PHE A 357 25.00 26.46 7.51
C PHE A 357 25.52 26.44 8.96
N ASN A 358 26.83 26.62 9.15
CA ASN A 358 27.48 26.63 10.48
C ASN A 358 27.59 28.05 11.09
N ASP A 359 26.67 28.95 10.77
CA ASP A 359 26.64 30.35 11.19
C ASP A 359 25.44 30.67 12.11
N GLY A 360 24.87 29.65 12.75
CA GLY A 360 23.75 29.77 13.67
C GLY A 360 24.14 30.04 15.12
N PRO A 361 23.16 30.08 16.03
CA PRO A 361 23.38 30.40 17.43
C PRO A 361 24.20 29.32 18.15
N ARG A 362 25.35 29.69 18.73
CA ARG A 362 26.25 28.75 19.42
C ARG A 362 25.61 28.00 20.59
N ALA A 363 24.59 28.59 21.23
CA ALA A 363 23.88 27.95 22.35
C ALA A 363 23.16 26.66 21.95
N TYR A 364 22.88 26.46 20.66
CA TYR A 364 22.14 25.32 20.12
C TYR A 364 22.98 24.47 19.14
N GLY A 365 24.30 24.55 19.23
CA GLY A 365 25.22 23.80 18.36
C GLY A 365 25.82 24.60 17.21
N GLY A 366 25.32 25.80 16.93
CA GLY A 366 25.90 26.72 15.93
C GLY A 366 25.44 26.49 14.49
N GLU A 367 24.46 25.61 14.27
CA GLU A 367 23.88 25.39 12.95
C GLU A 367 22.68 26.32 12.69
N ARG A 368 22.45 26.62 11.42
CA ARG A 368 21.29 27.36 10.90
C ARG A 368 20.72 26.64 9.70
N TYR A 369 19.54 26.07 9.88
CA TYR A 369 18.70 25.51 8.83
C TYR A 369 17.95 26.67 8.18
N CYS A 370 18.35 27.02 6.96
CA CYS A 370 17.73 28.05 6.13
C CYS A 370 16.76 27.38 5.16
N ILE A 371 15.47 27.46 5.46
CA ILE A 371 14.45 26.61 4.83
C ILE A 371 13.48 27.46 4.02
N ASN A 372 13.08 26.97 2.85
CA ASN A 372 12.06 27.60 2.03
C ASN A 372 10.69 27.46 2.70
N SER A 373 9.94 28.55 2.83
CA SER A 373 8.54 28.53 3.30
C SER A 373 7.69 27.62 2.41
N ALA A 374 7.88 27.69 1.10
CA ALA A 374 7.21 26.83 0.12
C ALA A 374 7.54 25.33 0.23
N SER A 375 8.46 24.91 1.10
CA SER A 375 8.70 23.48 1.39
C SER A 375 7.94 22.97 2.61
N MET A 376 7.25 23.86 3.34
CA MET A 376 6.62 23.57 4.61
C MET A 376 5.15 24.00 4.64
N LEU A 377 4.40 23.42 5.56
CA LEU A 377 3.10 23.86 6.03
C LEU A 377 3.22 24.19 7.53
N PHE A 378 2.70 25.34 7.95
CA PHE A 378 2.66 25.72 9.36
C PHE A 378 1.31 25.37 9.98
N GLU A 379 1.33 24.61 11.07
CA GLU A 379 0.15 24.30 11.88
C GLU A 379 0.28 25.03 13.22
N PRO A 380 -0.58 26.02 13.51
CA PRO A 380 -0.56 26.71 14.80
C PRO A 380 -0.98 25.77 15.94
N ASP A 381 -0.50 26.04 17.15
CA ASP A 381 -0.98 25.32 18.35
C ASP A 381 -2.43 25.75 18.67
N GLU A 382 -3.27 24.84 19.19
CA GLU A 382 -4.72 25.06 19.45
C GLU A 382 -5.04 26.33 20.29
N GLU A 383 -4.10 26.83 21.09
CA GLU A 383 -4.26 28.05 21.89
C GLU A 383 -4.23 29.35 21.05
N ASP A 384 -3.66 29.32 19.83
CA ASP A 384 -3.51 30.46 18.92
C ASP A 384 -4.61 30.51 17.83
N GLU A 385 -5.60 29.60 17.84
CA GLU A 385 -6.75 29.58 16.92
C GLU A 385 -7.94 30.46 17.37
N ALA A 386 -7.84 31.12 18.55
CA ALA A 386 -8.92 31.87 19.19
C ALA A 386 -8.95 33.39 18.87
#